data_AF-A0A2K6U9J1-F1
#
_entry.id   AF-A0A2K6U9J1-F1
#
_cell.length_a   1.000
_cell.length_b   1.000
_cell.length_c   1.000
_cell.angle_alpha   90.00
_cell.angle_beta   90.00
_cell.angle_gamma   90.00
#
_symmetry.space_group_name_H-M   'P 1'
#
loop_
_entity.id
_entity.type
_entity.pdbx_description
1 polymer ?
#
loop_
_entity_poly.entity_id
_entity_poly.type
_entity_poly.pdbx_seq_one_letter_code
_entity_poly.pdbx_strand_id
1 'polypeptide(L)'
;MRKIVHIQASQCGNQIGAKFWEVISDEHGIDPTGTYLGDSNLQLDRISVYYNEATGGEYVPPAILVDLEPVTMDSVRSGPFGQIFRPDNFVFEFRSCYPGWSAMARSRLTATSASWVRAIFLPQPPE
;
A
#
# COMPACT_ATOMS: atom_id res chain seq x y z
N MET A 1 12.51 12.16 12.63
CA MET A 1 12.20 10.79 12.14
C MET A 1 11.73 10.88 10.70
N ARG A 2 12.13 9.92 9.84
CA ARG A 2 11.75 9.87 8.42
C ARG A 2 10.70 8.77 8.26
N LYS A 3 9.59 9.09 7.58
CA LYS A 3 8.56 8.12 7.22
C LYS A 3 8.56 7.92 5.73
N ILE A 4 8.39 6.69 5.28
CA ILE A 4 8.25 6.35 3.87
C ILE A 4 6.78 5.98 3.63
N VAL A 5 6.17 6.57 2.61
CA VAL A 5 4.85 6.15 2.11
C VAL A 5 5.11 5.31 0.87
N HIS A 6 4.63 4.07 0.86
CA HIS A 6 4.80 3.17 -0.27
C HIS A 6 3.62 3.34 -1.24
N ILE A 7 3.90 3.52 -2.52
CA ILE A 7 2.87 3.58 -3.55
C ILE A 7 3.16 2.46 -4.54
N GLN A 8 2.22 1.55 -4.68
CA GLN A 8 2.26 0.49 -5.68
C GLN A 8 1.12 0.71 -6.66
N ALA A 9 1.44 0.61 -7.94
CA ALA A 9 0.50 0.85 -9.02
C ALA A 9 0.59 -0.29 -10.03
N SER A 10 -0.54 -0.63 -10.66
CA SER A 10 -0.72 -1.69 -11.65
C SER A 10 -0.61 -3.13 -11.10
N GLN A 11 -1.05 -4.08 -11.91
CA GLN A 11 -1.00 -5.51 -11.61
C GLN A 11 0.40 -5.99 -11.18
N CYS A 12 1.44 -5.64 -11.94
CA CYS A 12 2.81 -6.07 -11.64
C CYS A 12 3.34 -5.41 -10.35
N GLY A 13 3.13 -4.09 -10.21
CA GLY A 13 3.58 -3.36 -9.02
C GLY A 13 2.89 -3.83 -7.74
N ASN A 14 1.60 -4.19 -7.81
CA ASN A 14 0.85 -4.73 -6.69
C ASN A 14 1.33 -6.12 -6.27
N GLN A 15 1.72 -6.98 -7.22
CA GLN A 15 2.27 -8.31 -6.91
C GLN A 15 3.64 -8.22 -6.24
N ILE A 16 4.53 -7.38 -6.78
CA ILE A 16 5.86 -7.16 -6.19
C ILE A 16 5.72 -6.50 -4.81
N GLY A 17 4.84 -5.51 -4.69
CA GLY A 17 4.55 -4.83 -3.43
C GLY A 17 4.04 -5.80 -2.37
N ALA A 18 3.13 -6.72 -2.73
CA ALA A 18 2.67 -7.76 -1.80
C ALA A 18 3.83 -8.62 -1.28
N LYS A 19 4.73 -9.07 -2.17
CA LYS A 19 5.93 -9.84 -1.77
C LYS A 19 6.93 -9.03 -0.95
N PHE A 20 7.08 -7.74 -1.25
CA PHE A 20 7.91 -6.85 -0.45
C PHE A 20 7.40 -6.75 1.00
N TRP A 21 6.09 -6.54 1.17
CA TRP A 21 5.49 -6.43 2.50
C TRP A 21 5.51 -7.76 3.25
N GLU A 22 5.41 -8.90 2.58
CA GLU A 22 5.63 -10.22 3.19
C GLU A 22 7.03 -10.31 3.82
N VAL A 23 8.08 -10.01 3.04
CA VAL A 23 9.48 -10.15 3.49
C VAL A 23 9.81 -9.17 4.61
N ILE A 24 9.38 -7.92 4.49
CA ILE A 24 9.64 -6.90 5.51
C ILE A 24 8.88 -7.22 6.81
N SER A 25 7.65 -7.71 6.71
CA SER A 25 6.87 -8.09 7.91
C SER A 25 7.54 -9.26 8.64
N ASP A 26 8.01 -10.27 7.90
CA ASP A 26 8.75 -11.41 8.47
C ASP A 26 10.05 -10.96 9.15
N GLU A 27 10.82 -10.07 8.50
CA GLU A 27 12.05 -9.50 9.08
C GLU A 27 11.79 -8.76 10.40
N HIS A 28 10.68 -8.00 10.47
CA HIS A 28 10.30 -7.22 11.65
C HIS A 28 9.45 -8.02 12.67
N GLY A 29 9.17 -9.31 12.41
CA GLY A 29 8.34 -10.14 13.28
C GLY A 29 6.89 -9.67 13.41
N ILE A 30 6.36 -9.04 12.36
CA ILE A 30 4.95 -8.61 12.27
C ILE A 30 4.15 -9.72 11.63
N ASP A 31 3.07 -10.12 12.29
CA ASP A 31 2.18 -11.15 11.77
C ASP A 31 1.21 -10.60 10.71
N PRO A 32 0.48 -11.49 10.00
CA PRO A 32 -0.59 -11.10 9.08
C PRO A 32 -1.75 -10.28 9.67
N THR A 33 -1.85 -10.17 11.00
CA THR A 33 -2.85 -9.35 11.69
C THR A 33 -2.33 -7.97 12.02
N GLY A 34 -1.02 -7.73 11.85
CA GLY A 34 -0.34 -6.50 12.23
C GLY A 34 0.21 -6.52 13.66
N THR A 35 0.12 -7.63 14.38
CA THR A 35 0.64 -7.79 15.74
C THR A 35 2.13 -8.15 15.71
N TYR A 36 2.93 -7.54 16.59
CA TYR A 36 4.32 -7.90 16.76
C TYR A 36 4.46 -9.20 17.59
N LEU A 37 5.09 -10.21 17.00
CA LEU A 37 5.40 -11.51 17.62
C LEU A 37 6.91 -11.80 17.65
N GLY A 38 7.74 -10.79 17.34
CA GLY A 38 9.19 -10.91 17.34
C GLY A 38 9.78 -11.08 18.75
N ASP A 39 11.01 -11.59 18.78
CA ASP A 39 11.78 -11.86 19.99
C ASP A 39 12.94 -10.87 20.21
N SER A 40 13.23 -10.02 19.22
CA SER A 40 14.38 -9.13 19.22
C SER A 40 13.98 -7.65 19.17
N ASN A 41 14.49 -6.89 20.14
CA ASN A 41 14.31 -5.42 20.18
C ASN A 41 14.88 -4.69 18.96
N LEU A 42 15.79 -5.33 18.20
CA LEU A 42 16.32 -4.74 16.96
C LEU A 42 15.26 -4.69 15.85
N GLN A 43 14.27 -5.58 15.87
CA GLN A 43 13.18 -5.59 14.89
C GLN A 43 12.22 -4.41 15.06
N LEU A 44 12.13 -3.89 16.29
CA LEU A 44 11.38 -2.67 16.58
C LEU A 44 12.21 -1.41 16.32
N ASP A 45 13.53 -1.52 16.15
CA ASP A 45 14.35 -0.37 15.83
C ASP A 45 13.99 0.13 14.42
N ARG A 46 13.55 1.39 14.35
CA ARG A 46 13.14 2.07 13.10
C ARG A 46 11.93 1.45 12.37
N ILE A 47 11.15 0.59 13.03
CA ILE A 47 9.90 0.07 12.45
C ILE A 47 8.94 1.20 12.02
N SER A 48 9.00 2.35 12.71
CA SER A 48 8.25 3.58 12.40
C SER A 48 8.53 4.21 11.03
N VAL A 49 9.57 3.74 10.31
CA VAL A 49 9.86 4.14 8.94
C VAL A 49 8.86 3.54 7.95
N TYR A 50 8.52 2.26 8.16
CA TYR A 50 7.67 1.47 7.27
C TYR A 50 6.27 1.20 7.82
N TYR A 51 6.06 1.25 9.13
CA TYR A 51 4.77 1.00 9.75
C TYR A 51 4.30 2.20 10.56
N ASN A 52 2.99 2.37 10.62
CA ASN A 52 2.35 3.21 11.61
C ASN A 52 1.81 2.33 12.73
N GLU A 53 2.23 2.61 13.94
CA GLU A 53 1.64 2.03 15.15
C GLU A 53 0.23 2.60 15.34
N ALA A 54 -0.76 1.72 15.34
CA ALA A 54 -2.15 2.01 15.63
C ALA A 54 -2.44 1.77 17.12
N THR A 55 -3.61 2.24 17.57
CA THR A 55 -4.05 2.08 18.95
C THR A 55 -4.32 0.60 19.23
N GLY A 56 -3.47 -0.05 20.03
CA GLY A 56 -3.59 -1.48 20.33
C GLY A 56 -2.34 -2.30 20.06
N GLY A 57 -1.24 -1.69 19.61
CA GLY A 57 0.00 -2.41 19.27
C GLY A 57 -0.03 -3.05 17.88
N GLU A 58 -1.01 -2.69 17.06
CA GLU A 58 -1.11 -3.09 15.66
C GLU A 58 -0.24 -2.19 14.77
N TYR A 59 0.52 -2.79 13.88
CA TYR A 59 1.40 -2.13 12.93
C TYR A 59 0.78 -2.16 11.53
N VAL A 60 0.47 -0.97 11.02
CA VAL A 60 -0.20 -0.82 9.73
C VAL A 60 0.73 -0.13 8.73
N PRO A 61 1.00 -0.74 7.56
CA PRO A 61 1.82 -0.11 6.55
C PRO A 61 1.10 1.10 5.92
N PRO A 62 1.75 2.26 5.78
CA PRO A 62 1.30 3.36 4.94
C PRO A 62 1.58 3.04 3.46
N ALA A 63 0.91 2.01 2.95
CA ALA A 63 0.95 1.63 1.54
C ALA A 63 -0.34 2.04 0.84
N ILE A 64 -0.24 2.64 -0.35
CA ILE A 64 -1.35 2.97 -1.23
C ILE A 64 -1.29 2.02 -2.42
N LEU A 65 -2.40 1.31 -2.66
CA LEU A 65 -2.51 0.34 -3.73
C LEU A 65 -3.41 0.91 -4.81
N VAL A 66 -2.85 1.14 -6.00
CA VAL A 66 -3.55 1.72 -7.14
C VAL A 66 -3.67 0.68 -8.24
N ASP A 67 -4.90 0.37 -8.66
CA ASP A 67 -5.13 -0.49 -9.82
C ASP A 67 -6.36 -0.06 -10.62
N LEU A 68 -6.37 -0.35 -11.91
CA LEU A 68 -7.51 -0.16 -12.80
C LEU A 68 -8.28 -1.46 -13.00
N GLU A 69 -7.72 -2.58 -12.52
CA GLU A 69 -8.36 -3.89 -12.53
C GLU A 69 -8.71 -4.31 -11.08
N PRO A 70 -10.01 -4.51 -10.76
CA PRO A 70 -10.42 -4.92 -9.41
C PRO A 70 -9.89 -6.32 -9.03
N VAL A 71 -9.60 -7.17 -10.03
CA VAL A 71 -9.12 -8.55 -9.83
C VAL A 71 -7.77 -8.60 -9.10
N THR A 72 -6.88 -7.64 -9.38
CA THR A 72 -5.58 -7.58 -8.69
C THR A 72 -5.77 -7.33 -7.19
N MET A 73 -6.76 -6.53 -6.82
CA MET A 73 -6.99 -6.17 -5.43
C MET A 73 -7.48 -7.36 -4.61
N ASP A 74 -8.40 -8.15 -5.17
CA ASP A 74 -8.85 -9.39 -4.55
C ASP A 74 -7.68 -10.37 -4.38
N SER A 75 -6.76 -10.40 -5.35
CA SER A 75 -5.54 -11.20 -5.26
C SER A 75 -4.65 -10.74 -4.10
N VAL A 76 -4.40 -9.43 -3.94
CA VAL A 76 -3.59 -8.90 -2.83
C VAL A 76 -4.28 -9.14 -1.47
N ARG A 77 -5.61 -8.97 -1.39
CA ARG A 77 -6.36 -9.19 -0.14
C ARG A 77 -6.45 -10.66 0.26
N SER A 78 -6.48 -11.57 -0.73
CA SER A 78 -6.42 -13.01 -0.51
C SER A 78 -5.00 -13.50 -0.15
N GLY A 79 -4.00 -12.64 -0.34
CA GLY A 79 -2.62 -12.91 0.04
C GLY A 79 -2.42 -13.01 1.56
N PRO A 80 -1.31 -13.62 2.00
CA PRO A 80 -1.06 -13.89 3.42
C PRO A 80 -1.06 -12.61 4.27
N PHE A 81 -0.53 -11.50 3.77
CA PHE A 81 -0.50 -10.20 4.46
C PHE A 81 -1.55 -9.23 3.91
N GLY A 82 -2.56 -9.72 3.19
CA GLY A 82 -3.59 -8.88 2.58
C GLY A 82 -4.44 -8.11 3.59
N GLN A 83 -4.57 -8.63 4.81
CA GLN A 83 -5.41 -8.04 5.87
C GLN A 83 -4.72 -6.89 6.62
N ILE A 84 -3.40 -6.74 6.51
CA ILE A 84 -2.66 -5.65 7.19
C ILE A 84 -2.94 -4.29 6.54
N PHE A 85 -3.33 -4.29 5.26
CA PHE A 85 -3.62 -3.07 4.52
C PHE A 85 -5.00 -2.54 4.88
N ARG A 86 -5.10 -1.24 5.15
CA ARG A 86 -6.40 -0.60 5.37
C ARG A 86 -7.23 -0.62 4.09
N PRO A 87 -8.52 -0.97 4.16
CA PRO A 87 -9.41 -0.92 3.00
C PRO A 87 -9.48 0.48 2.37
N ASP A 88 -9.26 1.54 3.15
CA ASP A 88 -9.26 2.93 2.68
C ASP A 88 -8.06 3.28 1.80
N ASN A 89 -6.98 2.49 1.84
CA ASN A 89 -5.76 2.73 1.07
C ASN A 89 -5.82 2.15 -0.34
N PHE A 90 -6.89 1.42 -0.64
CA PHE A 90 -7.14 0.80 -1.92
C PHE A 90 -7.84 1.80 -2.85
N VAL A 91 -7.18 2.12 -3.96
CA VAL A 91 -7.62 3.12 -4.92
C VAL A 91 -7.80 2.43 -6.27
N PHE A 92 -9.03 2.33 -6.73
CA PHE A 92 -9.32 1.64 -7.99
C PHE A 92 -10.40 2.32 -8.81
N GLU A 93 -10.32 2.14 -10.12
CA GLU A 93 -11.28 2.67 -11.08
C GLU A 93 -11.76 1.53 -11.99
N PHE A 94 -13.08 1.33 -12.12
CA PHE A 94 -13.68 0.28 -12.96
C PHE A 94 -13.61 0.58 -14.47
N ARG A 95 -12.90 1.65 -14.87
CA ARG A 95 -12.76 2.00 -16.29
C ARG A 95 -11.48 1.35 -16.79
N SER A 96 -11.63 0.29 -17.58
CA SER A 96 -10.54 -0.33 -18.32
C SER A 96 -9.64 0.74 -18.93
N CYS A 97 -8.38 0.73 -18.52
CA CYS A 97 -7.36 1.51 -19.20
C CYS A 97 -7.23 0.93 -20.61
N TYR A 98 -7.77 1.62 -21.60
CA TYR A 98 -7.37 1.38 -22.98
C TYR A 98 -5.84 1.56 -23.04
N PRO A 99 -5.10 0.80 -23.87
CA PRO A 99 -3.67 0.96 -24.02
C PRO A 99 -3.40 2.35 -24.62
N GLY A 100 -3.25 3.36 -23.76
CA GLY A 100 -3.36 4.75 -24.17
C GLY A 100 -4.03 5.66 -23.14
N TRP A 101 -3.34 5.92 -22.01
CA TRP A 101 -3.33 7.22 -21.33
C TRP A 101 -4.54 7.58 -20.44
N SER A 102 -4.20 7.94 -19.18
CA SER A 102 -5.03 8.61 -18.16
C SER A 102 -6.02 7.74 -17.37
N ALA A 103 -5.75 7.59 -16.07
CA ALA A 103 -6.73 7.14 -15.09
C ALA A 103 -6.89 8.19 -13.99
N MET A 104 -8.13 8.44 -13.56
CA MET A 104 -8.46 9.44 -12.54
C MET A 104 -9.07 8.73 -11.34
N ALA A 105 -8.22 8.24 -10.43
CA ALA A 105 -8.70 7.55 -9.25
C ALA A 105 -8.96 8.52 -8.09
N ARG A 106 -10.14 8.43 -7.47
CA ARG A 106 -10.57 9.27 -6.33
C ARG A 106 -10.29 8.54 -5.02
N SER A 107 -9.32 9.01 -4.24
CA SER A 107 -9.14 8.62 -2.84
C SER A 107 -9.67 9.70 -1.91
N ARG A 108 -10.37 9.32 -0.84
CA ARG A 108 -10.87 10.23 0.20
C ARG A 108 -10.08 10.00 1.49
N LEU A 109 -8.96 10.70 1.63
CA LEU A 109 -8.19 10.71 2.88
C LEU A 109 -8.84 11.70 3.86
N THR A 110 -9.64 11.14 4.79
CA THR A 110 -10.10 11.69 6.08
C THR A 110 -10.81 13.07 6.13
N ALA A 111 -11.58 13.27 7.21
CA ALA A 111 -12.77 14.12 7.25
C ALA A 111 -12.58 15.64 7.51
N THR A 112 -11.38 16.23 7.40
CA THR A 112 -11.23 17.67 7.76
C THR A 112 -10.29 18.54 6.92
N SER A 113 -9.79 18.07 5.77
CA SER A 113 -9.15 18.96 4.80
C SER A 113 -9.24 18.39 3.40
N ALA A 114 -9.86 19.13 2.47
CA ALA A 114 -9.96 18.75 1.07
C ALA A 114 -8.63 18.98 0.35
N SER A 115 -7.61 18.18 0.66
CA SER A 115 -6.39 18.10 -0.15
C SER A 115 -6.63 17.16 -1.32
N TRP A 116 -6.72 17.74 -2.52
CA TRP A 116 -6.85 17.01 -3.78
C TRP A 116 -5.49 16.50 -4.25
N VAL A 117 -5.29 15.19 -4.31
CA VAL A 117 -4.12 14.61 -4.98
C VAL A 117 -4.49 14.34 -6.44
N ARG A 118 -3.93 15.12 -7.36
CA ARG A 118 -4.09 14.93 -8.80
C ARG A 118 -2.84 14.21 -9.33
N ALA A 119 -2.93 12.90 -9.53
CA ALA A 119 -1.89 12.16 -10.24
C ALA A 119 -2.08 12.39 -11.75
N ILE A 120 -1.17 13.13 -12.37
CA ILE A 120 -1.09 13.28 -13.83
C ILE A 120 0.13 12.47 -14.28
N PHE A 121 -0.10 11.31 -14.91
CA PHE A 121 0.96 10.61 -15.61
C PHE A 121 1.26 11.34 -16.92
N LEU A 122 2.40 12.01 -16.98
CA LEU A 122 2.86 12.66 -18.21
C LEU A 122 3.45 11.61 -19.16
N PRO A 123 3.14 11.67 -20.47
CA PRO A 123 3.74 10.78 -21.45
C PRO A 123 5.26 11.00 -21.48
N GLN A 124 6.03 9.91 -21.51
CA GLN A 124 7.46 9.97 -21.81
C GLN A 124 7.64 10.35 -23.29
N PRO A 125 8.60 11.22 -23.63
CA PRO A 125 8.87 11.57 -25.03
C PRO A 125 9.32 10.33 -25.81
N PRO A 126 8.94 10.20 -27.09
CA PRO A 126 9.45 9.15 -27.95
C PRO A 126 10.97 9.32 -28.16
N GLU A 127 11.72 8.20 -28.13
CA GLU A 127 13.11 8.16 -28.61
C GLU A 127 13.21 8.48 -30.11
#